data_AF-A0A929G9L6-F1
#
_entry.id   AF-A0A929G9L6-F1
#
_cell.length_a   1.000
_cell.length_b   1.000
_cell.length_c   1.000
_cell.angle_alpha   90.00
_cell.angle_beta   90.00
_cell.angle_gamma   90.00
#
_symmetry.space_group_name_H-M   'P 1'
#
loop_
_entity.id
_entity.type
_entity.pdbx_description
1 polymer ?
#
loop_
_entity_poly.entity_id
_entity_poly.type
_entity_poly.pdbx_seq_one_letter_code
_entity_poly.pdbx_strand_id
1 'polypeptide(L)'
;MTKLILIPFLSLFLSTPNSVHINHAPGESPEINFIYFSESGIDLDQISKGHAGEGWLLYYLPGHDYGHPSLVVHLLKQTEYSTAIAEVFGSPPGLNYVPIRIEANTVTLEQSLKPAITMMAPDGWWQKNGVTNYNLEVQIYGPIYAMWGGGYDQKFGPQGSTALIEPGELGVQIRIKDINRDGIPDWELRSLVPEFPGRADYRSNYAERKCDSPVKFDLGVSPLWPFVAIEGSFEQLPGQLRPPIVLDWQAGKITHFSELVTVRNQNCSYSFYTIEPLEIGELNKVNFEAPLAFYDLSSQGNGYPNLILRTEHYPAGDRWFNQSSRDFETVRYSWRNAIGDRRWDYKVEVAGFHPYEFQTSIAGGLLMVDAMPYERFPQWVIEHQWPVVTFVDTQGSTDHSSEGIYTWSPRQLGDAYLRGEDELPNPDAFSTIRQGWRGEYRHTKNLRPKLYLSPIDNNLHLLGADAGLLSLENGLILRE
;
A
#
# COMPACT_ATOMS: atom_id res chain seq x y z
N MET A 1 -44.44 2.78 -22.44
CA MET A 1 -43.35 1.86 -22.07
C MET A 1 -42.07 2.68 -22.05
N THR A 2 -41.76 3.24 -20.89
CA THR A 2 -40.66 4.20 -20.71
C THR A 2 -39.47 3.40 -20.17
N LYS A 3 -38.41 3.24 -20.97
CA LYS A 3 -37.17 2.62 -20.52
C LYS A 3 -36.38 3.68 -19.74
N LEU A 4 -36.33 3.52 -18.42
CA LEU A 4 -35.39 4.22 -17.56
C LEU A 4 -34.00 3.64 -17.84
N ILE A 5 -33.10 4.46 -18.38
CA ILE A 5 -31.67 4.13 -18.50
C ILE A 5 -31.05 4.58 -17.18
N LEU A 6 -30.67 3.62 -16.33
CA LEU A 6 -29.81 3.88 -15.18
C LEU A 6 -28.39 4.14 -15.70
N ILE A 7 -27.91 5.37 -15.52
CA ILE A 7 -26.50 5.73 -15.65
C ILE A 7 -25.83 5.35 -14.32
N PRO A 8 -24.80 4.50 -14.29
CA PRO A 8 -24.03 4.28 -13.07
C PRO A 8 -23.21 5.55 -12.80
N PHE A 9 -23.44 6.18 -11.65
CA PHE A 9 -22.56 7.21 -11.11
C PHE A 9 -21.20 6.57 -10.82
N LEU A 10 -20.24 6.80 -11.71
CA LEU A 10 -18.83 6.56 -11.45
C LEU A 10 -18.38 7.68 -10.49
N SER A 11 -18.54 7.45 -9.19
CA SER A 11 -17.96 8.31 -8.17
C SER A 11 -16.44 8.18 -8.31
N LEU A 12 -15.78 9.14 -8.97
CA LEU A 12 -14.35 9.33 -8.79
C LEU A 12 -14.13 9.62 -7.30
N PHE A 13 -13.67 8.62 -6.56
CA PHE A 13 -13.05 8.83 -5.26
C PHE A 13 -11.77 9.63 -5.51
N LEU A 14 -11.88 10.96 -5.53
CA LEU A 14 -10.79 11.82 -5.11
C LEU A 14 -10.68 11.65 -3.58
N SER A 15 -10.17 10.51 -3.14
CA SER A 15 -9.69 10.36 -1.78
C SER A 15 -8.49 11.29 -1.66
N THR A 16 -8.64 12.39 -0.93
CA THR A 16 -7.48 13.02 -0.31
C THR A 16 -6.96 12.02 0.72
N PRO A 17 -5.71 11.52 0.62
CA PRO A 17 -5.13 10.80 1.74
C PRO A 17 -4.76 11.87 2.77
N ASN A 18 -5.74 12.28 3.58
CA ASN A 18 -5.41 12.80 4.89
C ASN A 18 -5.04 11.59 5.73
N SER A 19 -3.83 11.08 5.54
CA SER A 19 -3.18 10.23 6.52
C SER A 19 -3.02 11.08 7.78
N VAL A 20 -3.97 10.97 8.69
CA VAL A 20 -3.82 11.52 10.03
C VAL A 20 -2.74 10.69 10.70
N HIS A 21 -1.50 11.16 10.61
CA HIS A 21 -0.44 10.70 11.51
C HIS A 21 -0.85 11.16 12.90
N ILE A 22 -1.34 10.23 13.72
CA ILE A 22 -1.48 10.45 15.15
C ILE A 22 -0.05 10.53 15.68
N ASN A 23 0.49 11.73 15.75
CA ASN A 23 1.58 12.02 16.65
C ASN A 23 0.97 11.94 18.05
N HIS A 24 1.07 10.80 18.71
CA HIS A 24 1.10 10.82 20.17
C HIS A 24 2.15 11.85 20.58
N ALA A 25 1.86 12.67 21.59
CA ALA A 25 2.88 13.56 22.12
C ALA A 25 4.11 12.69 22.44
N PRO A 26 5.32 13.07 21.98
CA PRO A 26 6.52 12.28 22.23
C PRO A 26 6.68 12.12 23.75
N GLY A 27 6.46 10.92 24.28
CA GLY A 27 6.66 10.65 25.71
C GLY A 27 5.78 9.58 26.39
N GLU A 28 4.69 9.08 25.79
CA GLU A 28 3.80 8.13 26.50
C GLU A 28 3.28 7.00 25.59
N SER A 29 4.15 6.32 24.84
CA SER A 29 3.76 5.00 24.34
C SER A 29 3.50 4.09 25.56
N PRO A 30 2.34 3.42 25.64
CA PRO A 30 2.00 2.63 26.82
C PRO A 30 3.03 1.52 27.01
N GLU A 31 3.47 1.31 28.25
CA GLU A 31 4.27 0.14 28.59
C GLU A 31 3.39 -1.10 28.43
N ILE A 32 3.71 -1.98 27.49
CA ILE A 32 2.94 -3.22 27.29
C ILE A 32 3.72 -4.37 27.90
N ASN A 33 3.08 -5.07 28.84
CA ASN A 33 3.64 -6.28 29.42
C ASN A 33 3.13 -7.51 28.67
N PHE A 34 3.92 -8.58 28.65
CA PHE A 34 3.48 -9.87 28.14
C PHE A 34 3.87 -11.01 29.08
N ILE A 35 3.06 -12.07 29.10
CA ILE A 35 3.33 -13.30 29.85
C ILE A 35 3.09 -14.49 28.93
N TYR A 36 3.89 -15.52 29.09
CA TYR A 36 3.80 -16.77 28.35
C TYR A 36 3.35 -17.93 29.26
N PHE A 37 2.38 -18.71 28.80
CA PHE A 37 1.89 -19.93 29.42
C PHE A 37 2.06 -21.12 28.49
N SER A 38 2.35 -22.30 29.03
CA SER A 38 2.54 -23.51 28.25
C SER A 38 2.19 -24.75 29.08
N GLU A 39 1.19 -25.50 28.62
CA GLU A 39 0.83 -26.80 29.22
C GLU A 39 1.83 -27.88 28.84
N SER A 40 2.44 -27.76 27.66
CA SER A 40 3.43 -28.71 27.16
C SER A 40 4.80 -28.58 27.86
N GLY A 41 4.99 -27.53 28.66
CA GLY A 41 6.26 -27.22 29.33
C GLY A 41 7.33 -26.67 28.39
N ILE A 42 7.02 -26.50 27.09
CA ILE A 42 7.88 -25.77 26.15
C ILE A 42 7.98 -24.31 26.59
N ASP A 43 9.17 -23.71 26.55
CA ASP A 43 9.31 -22.28 26.78
C ASP A 43 9.13 -21.46 25.47
N LEU A 44 8.97 -20.15 25.62
CA LEU A 44 8.72 -19.25 24.49
C LEU A 44 9.87 -19.24 23.46
N ASP A 45 11.12 -19.38 23.91
CA ASP A 45 12.30 -19.37 23.04
C ASP A 45 12.34 -20.66 22.19
N GLN A 46 12.04 -21.80 22.80
CA GLN A 46 11.94 -23.09 22.13
C GLN A 46 10.85 -23.09 21.05
N ILE A 47 9.61 -22.70 21.38
CA ILE A 47 8.52 -22.68 20.38
C ILE A 47 8.79 -21.65 19.29
N SER A 48 9.40 -20.51 19.64
CA SER A 48 9.80 -19.49 18.67
C SER A 48 10.84 -20.01 17.67
N LYS A 49 11.80 -20.81 18.12
CA LYS A 49 12.81 -21.48 17.28
C LYS A 49 12.28 -22.67 16.49
N GLY A 50 10.98 -23.00 16.65
CA GLY A 50 10.29 -24.04 15.90
C GLY A 50 10.28 -25.43 16.54
N HIS A 51 10.55 -25.52 17.84
CA HIS A 51 10.32 -26.76 18.58
C HIS A 51 8.83 -27.06 18.68
N ALA A 52 8.47 -28.34 18.63
CA ALA A 52 7.08 -28.77 18.71
C ALA A 52 6.53 -28.56 20.12
N GLY A 53 5.32 -27.99 20.21
CA GLY A 53 4.64 -27.67 21.45
C GLY A 53 3.50 -26.68 21.22
N GLU A 54 2.89 -26.27 22.32
CA GLU A 54 1.80 -25.31 22.36
C GLU A 54 2.00 -24.35 23.53
N GLY A 55 1.68 -23.07 23.32
CA GLY A 55 1.60 -22.10 24.41
C GLY A 55 0.88 -20.81 24.03
N TRP A 56 0.69 -19.96 25.03
CA TRP A 56 -0.17 -18.79 24.98
C TRP A 56 0.60 -17.55 25.42
N LEU A 57 0.64 -16.53 24.58
CA LEU A 57 1.12 -15.19 24.90
C LEU A 57 -0.05 -14.29 25.23
N LEU A 58 -0.02 -13.68 26.41
CA LEU A 58 -1.04 -12.76 26.90
C LEU A 58 -0.39 -11.37 27.04
N TYR A 59 -1.00 -10.34 26.44
CA TYR A 59 -0.49 -8.97 26.45
C TYR A 59 -1.39 -8.06 27.28
N TYR A 60 -0.81 -7.18 28.09
CA TYR A 60 -1.52 -6.37 29.08
C TYR A 60 -1.04 -4.92 29.10
N LEU A 61 -2.00 -4.03 29.35
CA LEU A 61 -1.70 -2.68 29.83
C LEU A 61 -1.29 -2.70 31.30
N PRO A 62 -0.49 -1.72 31.78
CA PRO A 62 -0.11 -1.65 33.18
C PRO A 62 -1.35 -1.47 34.06
N GLY A 63 -1.42 -2.22 35.15
CA GLY A 63 -2.54 -2.17 36.10
C GLY A 63 -3.76 -3.03 35.72
N HIS A 64 -3.76 -3.68 34.54
CA HIS A 64 -4.74 -4.72 34.25
C HIS A 64 -4.39 -6.01 34.98
N ASP A 65 -5.40 -6.76 35.42
CA ASP A 65 -5.18 -8.08 36.00
C ASP A 65 -4.90 -9.14 34.91
N TYR A 66 -4.37 -10.30 35.33
CA TYR A 66 -4.01 -11.38 34.40
C TYR A 66 -5.20 -12.01 33.67
N GLY A 67 -6.42 -11.82 34.16
CA GLY A 67 -7.65 -12.28 33.53
C GLY A 67 -8.20 -11.33 32.46
N HIS A 68 -7.64 -10.14 32.29
CA HIS A 68 -8.09 -9.13 31.34
C HIS A 68 -6.98 -8.69 30.35
N PRO A 69 -6.39 -9.63 29.56
CA PRO A 69 -5.43 -9.26 28.53
C PRO A 69 -6.08 -8.46 27.40
N SER A 70 -5.35 -7.48 26.84
CA SER A 70 -5.78 -6.71 25.67
C SER A 70 -5.64 -7.52 24.36
N LEU A 71 -4.73 -8.49 24.34
CA LEU A 71 -4.47 -9.37 23.20
C LEU A 71 -4.02 -10.75 23.69
N VAL A 72 -4.46 -11.80 23.01
CA VAL A 72 -4.03 -13.18 23.27
C VAL A 72 -3.53 -13.80 21.98
N VAL A 73 -2.42 -14.53 22.04
CA VAL A 73 -1.85 -15.27 20.91
C VAL A 73 -1.63 -16.70 21.31
N HIS A 74 -2.26 -17.61 20.59
CA HIS A 74 -2.05 -19.04 20.71
C HIS A 74 -0.99 -19.48 19.70
N LEU A 75 0.12 -20.04 20.18
CA LEU A 75 1.23 -20.54 19.37
C LEU A 75 1.20 -22.06 19.36
N LEU A 76 1.18 -22.64 18.15
CA LEU A 76 1.12 -24.08 17.95
C LEU A 76 2.19 -24.53 16.95
N LYS A 77 2.95 -25.56 17.30
CA LYS A 77 3.83 -26.29 16.39
C LYS A 77 3.70 -27.78 16.65
N GLN A 78 3.11 -28.51 15.72
CA GLN A 78 3.00 -29.97 15.82
C GLN A 78 4.29 -30.65 15.30
N THR A 79 4.60 -31.83 15.84
CA THR A 79 5.82 -32.59 15.47
C THR A 79 5.82 -33.04 14.01
N GLU A 80 4.65 -33.41 13.48
CA GLU A 80 4.50 -34.01 12.15
C GLU A 80 4.48 -32.97 11.01
N TYR A 81 4.16 -31.71 11.32
CA TYR A 81 4.00 -30.65 10.33
C TYR A 81 5.19 -29.72 10.35
N SER A 82 5.65 -29.26 9.19
CA SER A 82 6.73 -28.25 9.13
C SER A 82 6.25 -26.87 9.56
N THR A 83 4.97 -26.55 9.41
CA THR A 83 4.41 -25.22 9.64
C THR A 83 4.20 -24.92 11.13
N ALA A 84 4.56 -23.71 11.56
CA ALA A 84 4.12 -23.13 12.83
C ALA A 84 2.88 -22.27 12.62
N ILE A 85 1.94 -22.30 13.57
CA ILE A 85 0.66 -21.58 13.50
C ILE A 85 0.53 -20.65 14.69
N ALA A 86 0.11 -19.41 14.45
CA ALA A 86 -0.26 -18.46 15.47
C ALA A 86 -1.70 -17.99 15.24
N GLU A 87 -2.54 -18.11 16.25
CA GLU A 87 -3.91 -17.60 16.24
C GLU A 87 -3.98 -16.41 17.19
N VAL A 88 -4.38 -15.25 16.68
CA VAL A 88 -4.37 -13.97 17.38
C VAL A 88 -5.80 -13.53 17.66
N PHE A 89 -6.07 -13.24 18.93
CA PHE A 89 -7.39 -12.90 19.43
C PHE A 89 -7.38 -11.47 19.97
N GLY A 90 -8.25 -10.64 19.42
CA GLY A 90 -8.60 -9.34 19.98
C GLY A 90 -9.86 -9.40 20.84
N SER A 91 -10.15 -8.31 21.53
CA SER A 91 -11.37 -8.15 22.33
C SER A 91 -12.63 -8.29 21.47
N PRO A 92 -13.64 -9.09 21.89
CA PRO A 92 -14.92 -9.15 21.21
C PRO A 92 -15.72 -7.85 21.39
N PRO A 93 -16.76 -7.61 20.55
CA PRO A 93 -17.61 -6.43 20.68
C PRO A 93 -18.19 -6.27 22.09
N GLY A 94 -18.05 -5.06 22.66
CA GLY A 94 -18.59 -4.72 23.98
C GLY A 94 -17.64 -4.99 25.15
N LEU A 95 -16.51 -5.67 24.92
CA LEU A 95 -15.42 -5.79 25.90
C LEU A 95 -14.22 -4.97 25.46
N ASN A 96 -13.30 -4.73 26.39
CA ASN A 96 -11.99 -4.12 26.14
C ASN A 96 -10.81 -5.06 26.48
N TYR A 97 -11.10 -6.35 26.57
CA TYR A 97 -10.15 -7.42 26.89
C TYR A 97 -10.60 -8.72 26.20
N VAL A 98 -9.66 -9.64 26.03
CA VAL A 98 -9.93 -10.99 25.52
C VAL A 98 -10.41 -11.85 26.69
N PRO A 99 -11.64 -12.39 26.67
CA PRO A 99 -12.17 -13.16 27.78
C PRO A 99 -11.50 -14.55 27.85
N ILE A 100 -10.71 -14.75 28.89
CA ILE A 100 -9.97 -15.99 29.15
C ILE A 100 -10.20 -16.50 30.57
N ARG A 101 -9.90 -17.78 30.79
CA ARG A 101 -9.74 -18.36 32.14
C ARG A 101 -8.37 -18.99 32.26
N ILE A 102 -7.71 -18.73 33.37
CA ILE A 102 -6.39 -19.29 33.70
C ILE A 102 -6.55 -20.23 34.89
N GLU A 103 -6.32 -21.53 34.67
CA GLU A 103 -6.39 -22.57 35.71
C GLU A 103 -5.14 -23.44 35.63
N ALA A 104 -4.34 -23.52 36.70
CA ALA A 104 -3.15 -24.40 36.75
C ALA A 104 -2.21 -24.29 35.52
N ASN A 105 -1.95 -23.06 35.04
CA ASN A 105 -1.16 -22.72 33.83
C ASN A 105 -1.81 -23.09 32.49
N THR A 106 -3.05 -23.54 32.49
CA THR A 106 -3.90 -23.73 31.29
C THR A 106 -4.61 -22.41 31.00
N VAL A 107 -4.53 -21.95 29.76
CA VAL A 107 -5.31 -20.80 29.28
C VAL A 107 -6.45 -21.34 28.42
N THR A 108 -7.68 -20.97 28.77
CA THR A 108 -8.85 -21.35 27.98
C THR A 108 -9.58 -20.10 27.51
N LEU A 109 -9.90 -20.05 26.22
CA LEU A 109 -10.76 -19.03 25.64
C LEU A 109 -12.24 -19.37 25.92
N GLU A 110 -13.10 -18.36 25.99
CA GLU A 110 -14.54 -18.61 25.91
C GLU A 110 -14.89 -19.27 24.55
N GLN A 111 -15.72 -20.32 24.59
CA GLN A 111 -15.94 -21.25 23.46
C GLN A 111 -16.43 -20.61 22.14
N SER A 112 -16.91 -19.36 22.18
CA SER A 112 -17.38 -18.64 20.99
C SER A 112 -16.34 -17.74 20.34
N LEU A 113 -15.16 -17.54 20.95
CA LEU A 113 -14.18 -16.62 20.43
C LEU A 113 -13.44 -17.23 19.23
N LYS A 114 -13.41 -16.49 18.13
CA LYS A 114 -12.66 -16.86 16.91
C LYS A 114 -11.41 -15.99 16.80
N PRO A 115 -10.32 -16.51 16.21
CA PRO A 115 -9.15 -15.68 15.95
C PRO A 115 -9.51 -14.57 14.96
N ALA A 116 -8.99 -13.38 15.23
CA ALA A 116 -9.07 -12.23 14.35
C ALA A 116 -7.96 -12.29 13.29
N ILE A 117 -6.84 -12.95 13.59
CA ILE A 117 -5.76 -13.22 12.64
C ILE A 117 -5.28 -14.66 12.82
N THR A 118 -5.08 -15.37 11.73
CA THR A 118 -4.31 -16.63 11.71
C THR A 118 -3.05 -16.40 10.88
N MET A 119 -1.88 -16.66 11.46
CA MET A 119 -0.59 -16.61 10.79
C MET A 119 -0.01 -18.02 10.72
N MET A 120 0.53 -18.37 9.56
CA MET A 120 1.21 -19.63 9.32
C MET A 120 2.62 -19.32 8.83
N ALA A 121 3.62 -19.91 9.47
CA ALA A 121 5.02 -19.82 9.09
C ALA A 121 5.45 -21.18 8.50
N PRO A 122 5.50 -21.33 7.16
CA PRO A 122 5.79 -22.62 6.52
C PRO A 122 7.18 -23.17 6.86
N ASP A 123 8.12 -22.29 7.18
CA ASP A 123 9.47 -22.66 7.64
C ASP A 123 9.50 -23.22 9.08
N GLY A 124 8.41 -23.06 9.84
CA GLY A 124 8.22 -23.74 11.12
C GLY A 124 8.73 -23.02 12.35
N TRP A 125 9.15 -21.77 12.23
CA TRP A 125 9.69 -20.96 13.33
C TRP A 125 9.24 -19.49 13.20
N TRP A 126 9.30 -18.74 14.29
CA TRP A 126 8.88 -17.33 14.38
C TRP A 126 10.07 -16.38 14.50
N GLN A 127 11.04 -16.70 15.36
CA GLN A 127 12.28 -15.95 15.54
C GLN A 127 13.43 -16.93 15.79
N LYS A 128 14.57 -16.70 15.14
CA LYS A 128 15.76 -17.54 15.28
C LYS A 128 17.01 -16.70 15.15
N ASN A 129 17.90 -16.78 16.15
CA ASN A 129 19.17 -16.05 16.17
C ASN A 129 18.99 -14.53 15.98
N GLY A 130 17.90 -13.96 16.51
CA GLY A 130 17.58 -12.54 16.36
C GLY A 130 16.98 -12.13 15.01
N VAL A 131 16.76 -13.08 14.10
CA VAL A 131 16.07 -12.86 12.82
C VAL A 131 14.61 -13.25 12.97
N THR A 132 13.68 -12.39 12.53
CA THR A 132 12.23 -12.66 12.49
C THR A 132 11.88 -13.39 11.20
N ASN A 133 10.99 -14.38 11.26
CA ASN A 133 10.50 -15.06 10.06
C ASN A 133 9.34 -14.29 9.42
N TYR A 134 9.56 -13.71 8.24
CA TYR A 134 8.50 -13.09 7.44
C TYR A 134 8.02 -13.94 6.26
N ASN A 135 8.48 -15.18 6.12
CA ASN A 135 7.85 -16.14 5.21
C ASN A 135 6.53 -16.63 5.83
N LEU A 136 5.43 -15.96 5.47
CA LEU A 136 4.15 -16.06 6.17
C LEU A 136 2.98 -16.22 5.19
N GLU A 137 1.99 -16.98 5.62
CA GLU A 137 0.63 -16.97 5.09
C GLU A 137 -0.31 -16.47 6.19
N VAL A 138 -1.06 -15.41 5.93
CA VAL A 138 -1.88 -14.74 6.93
C VAL A 138 -3.32 -14.65 6.45
N GLN A 139 -4.25 -14.89 7.36
CA GLN A 139 -5.69 -14.72 7.15
C GLN A 139 -6.21 -13.72 8.19
N ILE A 140 -6.95 -12.73 7.72
CA ILE A 140 -7.50 -11.65 8.54
C ILE A 140 -9.01 -11.82 8.61
N TYR A 141 -9.54 -11.95 9.82
CA TYR A 141 -10.95 -12.14 10.11
C TYR A 141 -11.54 -10.90 10.78
N GLY A 142 -12.54 -10.30 10.14
CA GLY A 142 -13.23 -9.10 10.60
C GLY A 142 -12.71 -7.78 10.01
N PRO A 143 -13.27 -6.65 10.46
CA PRO A 143 -13.01 -5.33 9.91
C PRO A 143 -11.68 -4.74 10.41
N ILE A 144 -10.57 -5.38 10.02
CA ILE A 144 -9.19 -4.93 10.28
C ILE A 144 -8.62 -4.30 9.01
N TYR A 145 -8.02 -3.11 9.12
CA TYR A 145 -7.41 -2.46 7.97
C TYR A 145 -6.10 -3.15 7.59
N ALA A 146 -6.17 -3.97 6.53
CA ALA A 146 -5.08 -4.85 6.13
C ALA A 146 -4.73 -4.77 4.64
N MET A 147 -5.30 -3.86 3.86
CA MET A 147 -4.92 -3.62 2.46
C MET A 147 -5.46 -2.27 1.99
N TRP A 148 -4.80 -1.63 1.01
CA TRP A 148 -5.27 -0.39 0.39
C TRP A 148 -6.69 -0.56 -0.19
N GLY A 149 -7.46 0.54 -0.17
CA GLY A 149 -8.90 0.54 -0.48
C GLY A 149 -9.78 0.32 0.77
N GLY A 150 -9.19 -0.16 1.86
CA GLY A 150 -9.77 -0.14 3.19
C GLY A 150 -9.40 1.12 4.00
N GLY A 151 -9.68 1.08 5.29
CA GLY A 151 -9.27 2.12 6.23
C GLY A 151 -9.74 1.85 7.65
N TYR A 152 -9.10 2.51 8.61
CA TYR A 152 -9.54 2.54 10.00
C TYR A 152 -9.28 3.92 10.59
N ASP A 153 -10.32 4.49 11.19
CA ASP A 153 -10.21 5.71 11.98
C ASP A 153 -10.60 5.40 13.43
N GLN A 154 -9.86 5.92 14.40
CA GLN A 154 -10.13 5.61 15.80
C GLN A 154 -11.50 6.11 16.27
N LYS A 155 -11.98 7.21 15.72
CA LYS A 155 -13.26 7.83 16.06
C LYS A 155 -14.42 7.26 15.23
N PHE A 156 -14.20 7.01 13.94
CA PHE A 156 -15.25 6.60 13.01
C PHE A 156 -15.27 5.08 12.73
N GLY A 157 -14.26 4.35 13.19
CA GLY A 157 -14.13 2.91 12.98
C GLY A 157 -13.66 2.56 11.56
N PRO A 158 -13.94 1.33 11.08
CA PRO A 158 -13.50 0.87 9.76
C PRO A 158 -14.12 1.71 8.63
N GLN A 159 -13.37 1.88 7.54
CA GLN A 159 -13.74 2.66 6.35
C GLN A 159 -13.47 1.86 5.07
N GLY A 160 -14.00 2.32 3.93
CA GLY A 160 -13.75 1.69 2.62
C GLY A 160 -14.20 0.23 2.57
N SER A 161 -13.43 -0.65 1.94
CA SER A 161 -13.73 -2.09 1.89
C SER A 161 -13.72 -2.75 3.28
N THR A 162 -12.93 -2.23 4.23
CA THR A 162 -12.86 -2.75 5.61
C THR A 162 -14.20 -2.62 6.35
N ALA A 163 -14.98 -1.58 6.05
CA ALA A 163 -16.30 -1.36 6.66
C ALA A 163 -17.36 -2.37 6.18
N LEU A 164 -17.08 -3.15 5.14
CA LEU A 164 -18.00 -4.12 4.54
C LEU A 164 -17.77 -5.55 5.06
N ILE A 165 -16.74 -5.77 5.88
CA ILE A 165 -16.37 -7.09 6.40
C ILE A 165 -16.95 -7.24 7.81
N GLU A 166 -17.76 -8.28 8.02
CA GLU A 166 -18.39 -8.54 9.31
C GLU A 166 -17.40 -9.15 10.32
N PRO A 167 -17.59 -8.94 11.64
CA PRO A 167 -16.74 -9.57 12.66
C PRO A 167 -16.67 -11.11 12.51
N GLY A 168 -15.44 -11.62 12.38
CA GLY A 168 -15.18 -13.06 12.21
C GLY A 168 -15.34 -13.58 10.77
N GLU A 169 -15.71 -12.73 9.80
CA GLU A 169 -15.67 -13.05 8.37
C GLU A 169 -14.24 -12.93 7.84
N LEU A 170 -13.80 -13.87 6.99
CA LEU A 170 -12.50 -13.76 6.33
C LEU A 170 -12.52 -12.57 5.36
N GLY A 171 -11.74 -11.55 5.69
CA GLY A 171 -11.67 -10.29 4.95
C GLY A 171 -10.48 -10.19 4.00
N VAL A 172 -9.30 -10.63 4.43
CA VAL A 172 -8.06 -10.51 3.64
C VAL A 172 -7.19 -11.75 3.80
N GLN A 173 -6.63 -12.23 2.70
CA GLN A 173 -5.55 -13.21 2.69
C GLN A 173 -4.25 -12.54 2.28
N ILE A 174 -3.15 -12.85 2.97
CA ILE A 174 -1.85 -12.26 2.71
C ILE A 174 -0.81 -13.36 2.58
N ARG A 175 0.05 -13.27 1.56
CA ARG A 175 1.23 -14.11 1.41
C ARG A 175 2.45 -13.21 1.40
N ILE A 176 3.37 -13.45 2.31
CA ILE A 176 4.64 -12.73 2.41
C ILE A 176 5.77 -13.75 2.20
N LYS A 177 6.78 -13.38 1.42
CA LYS A 177 8.01 -14.17 1.28
C LYS A 177 9.22 -13.36 1.65
N ASP A 178 10.05 -14.00 2.46
CA ASP A 178 11.43 -13.67 2.75
C ASP A 178 12.26 -14.87 2.26
N ILE A 179 12.77 -14.74 1.03
CA ILE A 179 13.39 -15.82 0.25
C ILE A 179 14.77 -16.14 0.81
N ASN A 180 15.52 -15.10 1.20
CA ASN A 180 16.88 -15.24 1.71
C ASN A 180 16.93 -15.46 3.24
N ARG A 181 15.79 -15.32 3.94
CA ARG A 181 15.60 -15.49 5.38
C ARG A 181 16.46 -14.54 6.20
N ASP A 182 16.61 -13.31 5.74
CA ASP A 182 17.35 -12.26 6.44
C ASP A 182 16.47 -11.42 7.40
N GLY A 183 15.16 -11.71 7.43
CA GLY A 183 14.19 -10.98 8.22
C GLY A 183 13.63 -9.75 7.51
N ILE A 184 13.89 -9.58 6.22
CA ILE A 184 13.32 -8.52 5.37
C ILE A 184 12.50 -9.20 4.26
N PRO A 185 11.17 -9.00 4.22
CA PRO A 185 10.35 -9.63 3.20
C PRO A 185 10.65 -9.05 1.81
N ASP A 186 10.82 -9.91 0.81
CA ASP A 186 11.09 -9.55 -0.59
C ASP A 186 9.82 -9.10 -1.31
N TRP A 187 8.70 -9.79 -1.07
CA TRP A 187 7.42 -9.45 -1.65
C TRP A 187 6.25 -9.83 -0.74
N GLU A 188 5.15 -9.10 -0.92
CA GLU A 188 3.86 -9.44 -0.32
C GLU A 188 2.73 -9.36 -1.36
N LEU A 189 1.74 -10.25 -1.22
CA LEU A 189 0.50 -10.27 -1.98
C LEU A 189 -0.67 -10.30 -1.01
N ARG A 190 -1.56 -9.32 -1.11
CA ARG A 190 -2.79 -9.21 -0.32
C ARG A 190 -3.99 -9.38 -1.25
N SER A 191 -4.95 -10.20 -0.86
CA SER A 191 -6.16 -10.50 -1.62
C SER A 191 -7.39 -10.26 -0.76
N LEU A 192 -8.34 -9.46 -1.27
CA LEU A 192 -9.62 -9.19 -0.62
C LEU A 192 -10.54 -10.39 -0.76
N VAL A 193 -11.19 -10.79 0.33
CA VAL A 193 -12.16 -11.90 0.39
C VAL A 193 -13.37 -11.44 1.22
N PRO A 194 -14.63 -11.74 0.84
CA PRO A 194 -15.08 -12.16 -0.49
C PRO A 194 -15.00 -11.02 -1.53
N GLU A 195 -15.30 -11.31 -2.80
CA GLU A 195 -15.51 -10.25 -3.80
C GLU A 195 -16.78 -9.45 -3.43
N PHE A 196 -16.73 -8.12 -3.53
CA PHE A 196 -17.91 -7.25 -3.36
C PHE A 196 -18.50 -6.86 -4.72
N PRO A 197 -19.53 -7.55 -5.23
CA PRO A 197 -19.96 -7.39 -6.62
C PRO A 197 -20.39 -5.96 -6.96
N GLY A 198 -20.00 -5.48 -8.13
CA GLY A 198 -20.36 -4.15 -8.63
C GLY A 198 -19.60 -2.99 -7.99
N ARG A 199 -18.58 -3.26 -7.18
CA ARG A 199 -17.71 -2.24 -6.59
C ARG A 199 -16.29 -2.30 -7.13
N ALA A 200 -15.73 -1.13 -7.42
CA ALA A 200 -14.37 -0.96 -7.91
C ALA A 200 -13.34 -0.90 -6.75
N ASP A 201 -13.48 -1.74 -5.70
CA ASP A 201 -12.46 -1.79 -4.65
C ASP A 201 -11.29 -2.68 -5.10
N TYR A 202 -10.08 -2.39 -4.62
CA TYR A 202 -8.92 -3.22 -4.93
C TYR A 202 -9.13 -4.65 -4.46
N ARG A 203 -8.93 -5.61 -5.36
CA ARG A 203 -9.01 -7.04 -5.06
C ARG A 203 -7.65 -7.64 -4.77
N SER A 204 -6.60 -7.07 -5.36
CA SER A 204 -5.23 -7.43 -5.01
C SER A 204 -4.34 -6.22 -4.79
N ASN A 205 -3.49 -6.31 -3.77
CA ASN A 205 -2.35 -5.43 -3.59
C ASN A 205 -1.09 -6.28 -3.62
N TYR A 206 -0.20 -6.00 -4.57
CA TYR A 206 1.09 -6.64 -4.66
C TYR A 206 2.19 -5.61 -4.43
N ALA A 207 3.23 -5.98 -3.70
CA ALA A 207 4.43 -5.17 -3.51
C ALA A 207 5.69 -6.03 -3.54
N GLU A 208 6.74 -5.52 -4.17
CA GLU A 208 8.04 -6.18 -4.33
C GLU A 208 9.18 -5.19 -4.08
N ARG A 209 10.21 -5.63 -3.36
CA ARG A 209 11.49 -4.95 -3.23
C ARG A 209 12.32 -5.18 -4.48
N LYS A 210 12.85 -4.12 -5.09
CA LYS A 210 13.70 -4.23 -6.31
C LYS A 210 15.17 -3.92 -6.06
N CYS A 211 15.50 -3.43 -4.87
CA CYS A 211 16.89 -3.22 -4.45
C CYS A 211 17.00 -3.37 -2.92
N ASP A 212 18.24 -3.57 -2.48
CA ASP A 212 18.56 -3.47 -1.06
C ASP A 212 18.44 -2.03 -0.60
N SER A 213 17.82 -1.84 0.57
CA SER A 213 17.76 -0.55 1.24
C SER A 213 17.99 -0.78 2.73
N PRO A 214 18.65 0.15 3.44
CA PRO A 214 18.74 0.08 4.89
C PRO A 214 17.34 0.01 5.50
N VAL A 215 17.13 -0.97 6.37
CA VAL A 215 15.90 -1.14 7.14
C VAL A 215 16.27 -1.10 8.62
N LYS A 216 15.57 -0.26 9.38
CA LYS A 216 15.59 -0.28 10.84
C LYS A 216 14.42 -1.11 11.33
N PHE A 217 14.70 -2.05 12.22
CA PHE A 217 13.68 -2.87 12.85
C PHE A 217 13.22 -2.20 14.14
N ASP A 218 11.91 -1.99 14.26
CA ASP A 218 11.34 -1.63 15.54
C ASP A 218 11.07 -2.90 16.35
N LEU A 219 11.26 -2.80 17.67
CA LEU A 219 11.02 -3.93 18.56
C LEU A 219 9.52 -4.19 18.68
N GLY A 220 9.14 -5.45 18.50
CA GLY A 220 7.83 -5.92 18.94
C GLY A 220 7.74 -5.99 20.46
N VAL A 221 6.52 -6.00 20.98
CA VAL A 221 6.27 -6.11 22.42
C VAL A 221 6.95 -7.36 23.01
N SER A 222 6.90 -8.48 22.29
CA SER A 222 7.68 -9.68 22.61
C SER A 222 8.88 -9.82 21.68
N PRO A 223 10.12 -9.93 22.20
CA PRO A 223 11.30 -10.11 21.36
C PRO A 223 11.38 -11.50 20.71
N LEU A 224 10.66 -12.49 21.26
CA LEU A 224 10.64 -13.87 20.77
C LEU A 224 9.43 -14.16 19.86
N TRP A 225 8.43 -13.29 19.83
CA TRP A 225 7.35 -13.31 18.84
C TRP A 225 7.01 -11.86 18.42
N PRO A 226 7.85 -11.25 17.56
CA PRO A 226 7.91 -9.80 17.39
C PRO A 226 6.91 -9.26 16.35
N PHE A 227 5.65 -9.73 16.40
CA PHE A 227 4.61 -9.34 15.42
C PHE A 227 3.59 -8.31 15.96
N VAL A 228 3.63 -8.00 17.26
CA VAL A 228 2.77 -6.99 17.89
C VAL A 228 3.51 -5.68 18.07
N ALA A 229 2.96 -4.61 17.51
CA ALA A 229 3.51 -3.27 17.61
C ALA A 229 3.03 -2.57 18.89
N ILE A 230 3.89 -1.73 19.47
CA ILE A 230 3.50 -0.83 20.56
C ILE A 230 2.53 0.23 20.01
N GLU A 231 2.87 0.81 18.86
CA GLU A 231 2.10 1.81 18.14
C GLU A 231 2.34 1.67 16.63
N GLY A 232 1.42 2.19 15.82
CA GLY A 232 1.60 2.11 14.38
C GLY A 232 0.38 2.53 13.56
N SER A 233 0.53 2.34 12.26
CA SER A 233 -0.46 2.59 11.22
C SER A 233 -0.30 1.53 10.14
N PHE A 234 -1.25 1.45 9.20
CA PHE A 234 -1.11 0.56 8.05
C PHE A 234 0.18 0.84 7.25
N GLU A 235 0.42 2.10 6.87
CA GLU A 235 1.63 2.52 6.18
C GLU A 235 2.82 2.58 7.17
N GLN A 236 3.98 2.09 6.74
CA GLN A 236 5.22 2.14 7.53
C GLN A 236 5.97 3.47 7.34
N LEU A 237 6.90 3.76 8.23
CA LEU A 237 7.79 4.92 8.07
C LEU A 237 8.94 4.59 7.09
N PRO A 238 9.53 5.61 6.42
CA PRO A 238 10.66 5.43 5.52
C PRO A 238 11.82 4.67 6.16
N GLY A 239 12.24 3.57 5.52
CA GLY A 239 13.36 2.74 5.99
C GLY A 239 13.13 2.06 7.34
N GLN A 240 11.87 1.89 7.77
CA GLN A 240 11.53 1.17 8.99
C GLN A 240 10.63 -0.03 8.71
N LEU A 241 10.88 -1.13 9.41
CA LEU A 241 10.02 -2.30 9.46
C LEU A 241 9.53 -2.48 10.90
N ARG A 242 8.24 -2.20 11.10
CA ARG A 242 7.57 -2.36 12.39
C ARG A 242 6.76 -3.65 12.41
N PRO A 243 6.53 -4.24 13.59
CA PRO A 243 5.60 -5.34 13.72
C PRO A 243 4.23 -5.02 13.09
N PRO A 244 3.59 -5.96 12.37
CA PRO A 244 2.42 -5.63 11.55
C PRO A 244 1.11 -5.53 12.33
N ILE A 245 1.00 -6.15 13.51
CA ILE A 245 -0.26 -6.18 14.27
C ILE A 245 -0.31 -4.93 15.15
N VAL A 246 -1.22 -4.01 14.81
CA VAL A 246 -1.43 -2.75 15.54
C VAL A 246 -2.77 -2.79 16.26
N LEU A 247 -2.78 -2.34 17.52
CA LEU A 247 -3.93 -2.36 18.40
C LEU A 247 -4.31 -0.96 18.87
N ASP A 248 -5.62 -0.75 19.07
CA ASP A 248 -6.08 0.17 20.09
C ASP A 248 -6.02 -0.59 21.43
N TRP A 249 -4.96 -0.35 22.18
CA TRP A 249 -4.68 -1.07 23.43
C TRP A 249 -5.75 -0.86 24.50
N GLN A 250 -6.35 0.33 24.57
CA GLN A 250 -7.39 0.65 25.54
C GLN A 250 -8.71 -0.06 25.23
N ALA A 251 -9.00 -0.23 23.94
CA ALA A 251 -10.15 -1.01 23.48
C ALA A 251 -9.87 -2.52 23.34
N GLY A 252 -8.61 -2.96 23.48
CA GLY A 252 -8.20 -4.33 23.20
C GLY A 252 -8.47 -4.77 21.75
N LYS A 253 -8.55 -3.83 20.81
CA LYS A 253 -9.02 -4.09 19.44
C LYS A 253 -7.86 -4.02 18.45
N ILE A 254 -7.72 -5.04 17.61
CA ILE A 254 -6.80 -5.01 16.48
C ILE A 254 -7.36 -4.06 15.42
N THR A 255 -6.60 -3.04 15.07
CA THR A 255 -7.03 -1.99 14.13
C THR A 255 -6.41 -2.18 12.75
N HIS A 256 -5.16 -2.66 12.71
CA HIS A 256 -4.41 -2.83 11.47
C HIS A 256 -3.64 -4.14 11.42
N PHE A 257 -3.46 -4.63 10.20
CA PHE A 257 -2.36 -5.48 9.82
C PHE A 257 -1.52 -4.77 8.76
N SER A 258 -0.46 -4.09 9.18
CA SER A 258 0.33 -3.17 8.37
C SER A 258 1.00 -3.83 7.17
N GLU A 259 1.41 -3.01 6.20
CA GLU A 259 2.30 -3.45 5.12
C GLU A 259 3.65 -3.92 5.68
N LEU A 260 4.17 -5.03 5.15
CA LEU A 260 5.48 -5.59 5.49
C LEU A 260 6.50 -5.33 4.37
N VAL A 261 6.05 -5.30 3.12
CA VAL A 261 6.81 -4.74 1.99
C VAL A 261 6.26 -3.37 1.64
N THR A 262 7.02 -2.33 1.98
CA THR A 262 6.53 -0.96 2.00
C THR A 262 6.72 -0.28 0.64
N VAL A 263 5.68 -0.23 -0.19
CA VAL A 263 5.82 0.32 -1.56
C VAL A 263 6.37 1.74 -1.54
N ARG A 264 5.75 2.61 -0.74
CA ARG A 264 6.00 4.06 -0.72
C ARG A 264 7.22 4.44 0.10
N ASN A 265 7.70 3.57 0.99
CA ASN A 265 8.67 3.93 2.03
C ASN A 265 10.00 3.18 1.89
N GLN A 266 10.26 2.67 0.68
CA GLN A 266 11.50 2.02 0.29
C GLN A 266 12.07 2.63 -1.00
N ASN A 267 13.38 2.56 -1.16
CA ASN A 267 14.10 3.24 -2.25
C ASN A 267 13.76 2.70 -3.64
N CYS A 268 13.55 1.38 -3.76
CA CYS A 268 13.21 0.74 -5.01
C CYS A 268 12.08 -0.27 -4.79
N SER A 269 10.94 -0.03 -5.41
CA SER A 269 9.75 -0.87 -5.27
C SER A 269 8.96 -0.98 -6.54
N TYR A 270 8.21 -2.08 -6.62
CA TYR A 270 7.31 -2.35 -7.71
C TYR A 270 6.01 -2.92 -7.16
N SER A 271 4.87 -2.34 -7.52
CA SER A 271 3.57 -2.68 -6.94
C SER A 271 2.43 -2.61 -7.93
N PHE A 272 1.35 -3.30 -7.58
CA PHE A 272 0.09 -3.27 -8.31
C PHE A 272 -1.07 -3.12 -7.32
N TYR A 273 -2.00 -2.23 -7.62
CA TYR A 273 -3.32 -2.21 -7.00
C TYR A 273 -4.36 -2.42 -8.10
N THR A 274 -4.88 -3.63 -8.16
CA THR A 274 -5.81 -4.06 -9.22
C THR A 274 -7.20 -4.32 -8.65
N ILE A 275 -8.22 -3.95 -9.44
CA ILE A 275 -9.62 -4.20 -9.15
C ILE A 275 -10.01 -5.63 -9.55
N GLU A 276 -9.28 -6.26 -10.47
CA GLU A 276 -9.42 -7.69 -10.73
C GLU A 276 -8.41 -8.49 -9.88
N PRO A 277 -8.77 -9.68 -9.38
CA PRO A 277 -7.86 -10.48 -8.55
C PRO A 277 -6.65 -10.99 -9.33
N LEU A 278 -5.53 -11.16 -8.63
CA LEU A 278 -4.34 -11.83 -9.14
C LEU A 278 -4.38 -13.34 -8.83
N GLU A 279 -4.54 -14.14 -9.86
CA GLU A 279 -4.64 -15.59 -9.80
C GLU A 279 -3.31 -16.27 -10.17
N ILE A 280 -2.89 -17.22 -9.34
CA ILE A 280 -1.64 -17.97 -9.52
C ILE A 280 -1.77 -18.96 -10.67
N GLY A 281 -0.75 -18.99 -11.53
CA GLY A 281 -0.71 -19.89 -12.68
C GLY A 281 -1.41 -19.35 -13.93
N GLU A 282 -2.02 -18.16 -13.86
CA GLU A 282 -2.65 -17.48 -15.00
C GLU A 282 -1.86 -16.25 -15.44
N LEU A 283 -2.11 -15.80 -16.68
CA LEU A 283 -1.72 -14.46 -17.11
C LEU A 283 -2.80 -13.49 -16.65
N ASN A 284 -2.46 -12.65 -15.69
CA ASN A 284 -3.38 -11.71 -15.08
C ASN A 284 -3.41 -10.41 -15.87
N LYS A 285 -4.64 -9.97 -16.20
CA LYS A 285 -4.88 -8.65 -16.75
C LYS A 285 -4.99 -7.64 -15.63
N VAL A 286 -3.96 -6.84 -15.42
CA VAL A 286 -3.95 -5.84 -14.35
C VAL A 286 -4.71 -4.58 -14.78
N ASN A 287 -5.34 -3.91 -13.82
CA ASN A 287 -5.99 -2.63 -14.05
C ASN A 287 -5.86 -1.69 -12.85
N PHE A 288 -6.39 -0.47 -12.99
CA PHE A 288 -6.29 0.62 -12.03
C PHE A 288 -4.85 1.09 -11.81
N GLU A 289 -4.12 0.70 -10.76
CA GLU A 289 -2.76 1.18 -10.50
C GLU A 289 -1.72 0.11 -10.83
N ALA A 290 -1.33 0.06 -12.11
CA ALA A 290 -0.57 -1.05 -12.66
C ALA A 290 0.42 -0.61 -13.75
N PRO A 291 1.74 -0.51 -13.46
CA PRO A 291 2.36 -0.58 -12.13
C PRO A 291 2.46 0.79 -11.44
N LEU A 292 2.72 0.73 -10.13
CA LEU A 292 3.29 1.80 -9.31
C LEU A 292 4.73 1.41 -8.94
N ALA A 293 5.70 2.25 -9.26
CA ALA A 293 7.12 1.94 -9.16
C ALA A 293 7.92 3.11 -8.57
N PHE A 294 8.88 2.78 -7.71
CA PHE A 294 9.80 3.75 -7.10
C PHE A 294 11.24 3.39 -7.43
N TYR A 295 12.09 4.40 -7.58
CA TYR A 295 13.50 4.26 -7.94
C TYR A 295 14.36 5.22 -7.11
N ASP A 296 15.62 4.82 -6.86
CA ASP A 296 16.65 5.67 -6.29
C ASP A 296 17.64 6.13 -7.37
N LEU A 297 17.38 7.31 -7.94
CA LEU A 297 18.29 8.00 -8.86
C LEU A 297 19.52 8.57 -8.15
N SER A 298 19.48 8.77 -6.82
CA SER A 298 20.62 9.35 -6.09
C SER A 298 21.73 8.34 -5.87
N SER A 299 21.40 7.04 -5.90
CA SER A 299 22.28 5.93 -5.51
C SER A 299 22.85 6.05 -4.10
N GLN A 300 22.30 6.94 -3.27
CA GLN A 300 22.77 7.10 -1.89
C GLN A 300 22.16 6.05 -0.96
N GLY A 301 21.11 5.34 -1.40
CA GLY A 301 20.51 4.26 -0.63
C GLY A 301 19.89 4.70 0.68
N ASN A 302 19.81 6.00 0.96
CA ASN A 302 19.30 6.57 2.20
C ASN A 302 18.19 7.55 1.90
N GLY A 303 17.09 7.50 2.66
CA GLY A 303 15.99 8.45 2.54
C GLY A 303 14.76 7.88 1.83
N TYR A 304 13.94 8.78 1.31
CA TYR A 304 12.77 8.46 0.50
C TYR A 304 13.21 8.21 -0.96
N PRO A 305 12.49 7.42 -1.77
CA PRO A 305 12.74 7.36 -3.22
C PRO A 305 12.64 8.76 -3.85
N ASN A 306 13.45 9.03 -4.87
CA ASN A 306 13.51 10.33 -5.53
C ASN A 306 13.03 10.30 -7.00
N LEU A 307 12.49 9.16 -7.42
CA LEU A 307 11.69 8.99 -8.62
C LEU A 307 10.52 8.05 -8.34
N ILE A 308 9.32 8.46 -8.71
CA ILE A 308 8.10 7.65 -8.71
C ILE A 308 7.48 7.66 -10.10
N LEU A 309 7.12 6.47 -10.59
CA LEU A 309 6.27 6.28 -11.74
C LEU A 309 4.99 5.64 -11.27
N ARG A 310 3.87 6.33 -11.44
CA ARG A 310 2.54 5.80 -11.12
C ARG A 310 1.71 5.74 -12.37
N THR A 311 1.16 4.57 -12.65
CA THR A 311 0.30 4.36 -13.80
C THR A 311 -1.13 4.20 -13.36
N GLU A 312 -2.06 4.88 -14.02
CA GLU A 312 -3.43 4.40 -14.10
C GLU A 312 -3.58 3.63 -15.41
N HIS A 313 -3.95 2.35 -15.41
CA HIS A 313 -4.12 1.54 -16.61
C HIS A 313 -5.48 0.85 -16.62
N TYR A 314 -6.15 0.88 -17.76
CA TYR A 314 -7.43 0.21 -17.99
C TYR A 314 -7.37 -0.50 -19.33
N PRO A 315 -7.34 -1.85 -19.37
CA PRO A 315 -7.29 -2.59 -20.62
C PRO A 315 -8.57 -2.41 -21.44
N ALA A 316 -8.49 -2.67 -22.75
CA ALA A 316 -9.66 -2.66 -23.61
C ALA A 316 -10.77 -3.59 -23.07
N GLY A 317 -11.99 -3.06 -22.98
CA GLY A 317 -13.16 -3.75 -22.44
C GLY A 317 -13.28 -3.73 -20.91
N ASP A 318 -12.41 -3.01 -20.20
CA ASP A 318 -12.49 -2.92 -18.74
C ASP A 318 -13.85 -2.35 -18.28
N ARG A 319 -14.57 -3.16 -17.48
CA ARG A 319 -15.89 -2.84 -16.93
C ARG A 319 -15.87 -1.63 -15.99
N TRP A 320 -14.71 -1.31 -15.40
CA TRP A 320 -14.51 -0.23 -14.45
C TRP A 320 -14.17 1.10 -15.12
N PHE A 321 -13.90 1.10 -16.44
CA PHE A 321 -13.57 2.29 -17.22
C PHE A 321 -14.36 2.38 -18.52
N ASN A 322 -15.69 2.40 -18.40
CA ASN A 322 -16.64 2.57 -19.51
C ASN A 322 -16.47 1.59 -20.69
N GLN A 323 -15.77 0.46 -20.50
CA GLN A 323 -15.58 -0.58 -21.53
C GLN A 323 -15.02 -0.03 -22.85
N SER A 324 -14.04 0.88 -22.76
CA SER A 324 -13.35 1.41 -23.94
C SER A 324 -12.88 0.30 -24.88
N SER A 325 -12.99 0.50 -26.19
CA SER A 325 -12.47 -0.46 -27.20
C SER A 325 -10.95 -0.49 -27.31
N ARG A 326 -10.27 0.42 -26.60
CA ARG A 326 -8.81 0.56 -26.55
C ARG A 326 -8.37 0.63 -25.10
N ASP A 327 -7.16 0.14 -24.83
CA ASP A 327 -6.45 0.39 -23.59
C ASP A 327 -6.34 1.89 -23.36
N PHE A 328 -6.46 2.30 -22.11
CA PHE A 328 -6.23 3.68 -21.69
C PHE A 328 -5.25 3.67 -20.53
N GLU A 329 -4.28 4.57 -20.58
CA GLU A 329 -3.34 4.71 -19.50
C GLU A 329 -2.91 6.15 -19.28
N THR A 330 -2.65 6.49 -18.02
CA THR A 330 -1.90 7.68 -17.66
C THR A 330 -0.66 7.28 -16.88
N VAL A 331 0.50 7.83 -17.23
CA VAL A 331 1.74 7.59 -16.48
C VAL A 331 2.24 8.90 -15.92
N ARG A 332 2.38 8.95 -14.61
CA ARG A 332 2.90 10.10 -13.86
C ARG A 332 4.31 9.80 -13.38
N TYR A 333 5.23 10.61 -13.86
CA TYR A 333 6.66 10.57 -13.59
C TYR A 333 7.00 11.76 -12.69
N SER A 334 7.12 11.57 -11.38
CA SER A 334 7.56 12.63 -10.46
C SER A 334 8.96 12.36 -9.94
N TRP A 335 9.82 13.37 -9.97
CA TRP A 335 11.20 13.21 -9.53
C TRP A 335 11.75 14.47 -8.89
N ARG A 336 12.91 14.31 -8.28
CA ARG A 336 13.75 15.39 -7.77
C ARG A 336 15.22 15.07 -8.01
N ASN A 337 16.05 16.11 -8.05
CA ASN A 337 17.50 15.93 -8.21
C ASN A 337 18.25 16.02 -6.86
N ALA A 338 17.79 15.24 -5.87
CA ALA A 338 18.37 15.15 -4.54
C ALA A 338 17.96 13.83 -3.86
N ILE A 339 18.50 13.57 -2.68
CA ILE A 339 18.01 12.50 -1.80
C ILE A 339 16.51 12.75 -1.54
N GLY A 340 15.68 11.71 -1.60
CA GLY A 340 14.27 11.88 -1.34
C GLY A 340 13.97 12.22 0.11
N ASP A 341 13.10 13.20 0.31
CA ASP A 341 12.55 13.64 1.61
C ASP A 341 11.03 13.83 1.56
N ARG A 342 10.36 13.17 0.60
CA ARG A 342 8.95 13.35 0.18
C ARG A 342 8.63 14.66 -0.54
N ARG A 343 9.61 15.53 -0.81
CA ARG A 343 9.44 16.66 -1.74
C ARG A 343 9.74 16.25 -3.18
N TRP A 344 9.03 16.88 -4.11
CA TRP A 344 9.15 16.64 -5.54
C TRP A 344 9.40 17.96 -6.27
N ASP A 345 10.35 17.96 -7.20
CA ASP A 345 10.72 19.16 -7.95
C ASP A 345 9.93 19.23 -9.26
N TYR A 346 9.77 18.08 -9.92
CA TYR A 346 9.25 18.01 -11.26
C TYR A 346 8.26 16.87 -11.44
N LYS A 347 7.34 17.07 -12.38
CA LYS A 347 6.44 16.03 -12.89
C LYS A 347 6.33 16.11 -14.40
N VAL A 348 6.36 14.96 -15.05
CA VAL A 348 5.78 14.76 -16.38
C VAL A 348 4.66 13.77 -16.22
N GLU A 349 3.47 14.08 -16.74
CA GLU A 349 2.37 13.13 -16.78
C GLU A 349 1.86 13.02 -18.20
N VAL A 350 1.66 11.80 -18.65
CA VAL A 350 1.25 11.47 -20.02
C VAL A 350 -0.06 10.69 -20.00
N ALA A 351 -0.87 10.82 -21.05
CA ALA A 351 -2.05 9.98 -21.26
C ALA A 351 -2.09 9.45 -22.69
N GLY A 352 -2.46 8.19 -22.85
CA GLY A 352 -2.33 7.45 -24.11
C GLY A 352 -3.26 6.25 -24.24
N PHE A 353 -3.02 5.48 -25.31
CA PHE A 353 -3.75 4.26 -25.68
C PHE A 353 -2.75 3.20 -26.15
N HIS A 354 -1.84 2.80 -25.26
CA HIS A 354 -0.76 1.87 -25.54
C HIS A 354 -1.05 0.53 -24.87
N PRO A 355 -1.35 -0.53 -25.64
CA PRO A 355 -1.59 -1.82 -25.06
C PRO A 355 -0.34 -2.35 -24.36
N TYR A 356 -0.54 -3.00 -23.22
CA TYR A 356 0.52 -3.71 -22.54
C TYR A 356 0.87 -4.99 -23.29
N GLU A 357 2.03 -5.00 -23.94
CA GLU A 357 2.53 -6.13 -24.74
C GLU A 357 3.49 -7.06 -23.97
N PHE A 358 3.72 -6.76 -22.69
CA PHE A 358 4.74 -7.42 -21.87
C PHE A 358 4.09 -8.41 -20.92
N GLN A 359 4.74 -9.56 -20.73
CA GLN A 359 4.42 -10.50 -19.67
C GLN A 359 5.50 -10.38 -18.60
N THR A 360 5.14 -9.80 -17.47
CA THR A 360 6.05 -9.55 -16.35
C THR A 360 5.82 -10.59 -15.26
N SER A 361 6.89 -11.32 -14.96
CA SER A 361 6.92 -12.27 -13.85
C SER A 361 7.06 -11.50 -12.54
N ILE A 362 6.18 -11.78 -11.59
CA ILE A 362 6.21 -11.20 -10.23
C ILE A 362 6.12 -12.31 -9.18
N ALA A 363 6.23 -11.95 -7.90
CA ALA A 363 6.14 -12.86 -6.75
C ALA A 363 7.12 -14.05 -6.86
N GLY A 364 8.37 -13.77 -7.25
CA GLY A 364 9.39 -14.81 -7.47
C GLY A 364 9.04 -15.80 -8.59
N GLY A 365 8.18 -15.42 -9.55
CA GLY A 365 7.75 -16.28 -10.65
C GLY A 365 6.45 -17.03 -10.45
N LEU A 366 5.78 -16.82 -9.31
CA LEU A 366 4.48 -17.45 -9.03
C LEU A 366 3.32 -16.82 -9.81
N LEU A 367 3.47 -15.56 -10.22
CA LEU A 367 2.45 -14.79 -10.91
C LEU A 367 3.01 -14.20 -12.20
N MET A 368 2.16 -14.11 -13.21
CA MET A 368 2.43 -13.42 -14.46
C MET A 368 1.38 -12.35 -14.68
N VAL A 369 1.79 -11.13 -14.99
CA VAL A 369 0.91 -9.98 -15.26
C VAL A 369 1.22 -9.38 -16.63
N ASP A 370 0.21 -8.80 -17.28
CA ASP A 370 0.41 -8.00 -18.49
C ASP A 370 0.86 -6.57 -18.11
N ALA A 371 2.11 -6.35 -17.72
CA ALA A 371 2.55 -5.03 -17.29
C ALA A 371 3.99 -4.71 -17.69
N MET A 372 4.36 -3.42 -17.67
CA MET A 372 5.72 -2.98 -17.96
C MET A 372 6.73 -3.51 -16.92
N PRO A 373 7.77 -4.26 -17.31
CA PRO A 373 8.82 -4.68 -16.38
C PRO A 373 9.49 -3.49 -15.70
N TYR A 374 9.80 -3.63 -14.41
CA TYR A 374 10.36 -2.56 -13.57
C TYR A 374 11.55 -1.83 -14.22
N GLU A 375 12.49 -2.55 -14.82
CA GLU A 375 13.73 -2.01 -15.40
C GLU A 375 13.48 -1.30 -16.73
N ARG A 376 12.40 -1.65 -17.43
CA ARG A 376 12.04 -1.09 -18.74
C ARG A 376 11.09 0.09 -18.62
N PHE A 377 10.34 0.16 -17.52
CA PHE A 377 9.23 1.07 -17.39
C PHE A 377 9.61 2.56 -17.58
N PRO A 378 10.71 3.09 -17.01
CA PRO A 378 11.12 4.48 -17.26
C PRO A 378 11.47 4.77 -18.72
N GLN A 379 12.21 3.86 -19.36
CA GLN A 379 12.60 3.98 -20.75
C GLN A 379 11.37 3.93 -21.68
N TRP A 380 10.43 3.03 -21.40
CA TRP A 380 9.22 2.88 -22.18
C TRP A 380 8.42 4.19 -22.25
N VAL A 381 8.20 4.86 -21.11
CA VAL A 381 7.44 6.13 -21.07
C VAL A 381 8.06 7.20 -21.98
N ILE A 382 9.39 7.37 -21.96
CA ILE A 382 10.06 8.44 -22.71
C ILE A 382 10.24 8.14 -24.21
N GLU A 383 10.20 6.86 -24.61
CA GLU A 383 10.35 6.43 -26.00
C GLU A 383 9.03 6.44 -26.78
N HIS A 384 7.89 6.39 -26.09
CA HIS A 384 6.57 6.42 -26.70
C HIS A 384 6.10 7.84 -27.02
N GLN A 385 5.29 7.94 -28.07
CA GLN A 385 4.60 9.18 -28.41
C GLN A 385 3.27 9.22 -27.67
N TRP A 386 2.99 10.34 -27.03
CA TRP A 386 1.80 10.52 -26.21
C TRP A 386 0.93 11.64 -26.80
N PRO A 387 -0.39 11.41 -26.95
CA PRO A 387 -1.31 12.43 -27.43
C PRO A 387 -1.45 13.59 -26.45
N VAL A 388 -1.36 13.32 -25.14
CA VAL A 388 -1.42 14.35 -24.09
C VAL A 388 -0.24 14.24 -23.14
N VAL A 389 0.39 15.37 -22.86
CA VAL A 389 1.47 15.50 -21.90
C VAL A 389 1.30 16.77 -21.08
N THR A 390 1.46 16.67 -19.77
CA THR A 390 1.63 17.83 -18.88
C THR A 390 3.01 17.77 -18.23
N PHE A 391 3.58 18.95 -17.98
CA PHE A 391 4.80 19.14 -17.22
C PHE A 391 4.50 20.10 -16.07
N VAL A 392 5.00 19.81 -14.88
CA VAL A 392 4.90 20.66 -13.70
C VAL A 392 6.27 20.82 -13.08
N ASP A 393 6.58 22.04 -12.66
CA ASP A 393 7.78 22.43 -11.93
C ASP A 393 7.35 23.19 -10.68
N THR A 394 7.75 22.68 -9.51
CA THR A 394 7.35 23.25 -8.21
C THR A 394 8.17 24.49 -7.84
N GLN A 395 9.20 24.85 -8.61
CA GLN A 395 10.12 25.96 -8.40
C GLN A 395 10.71 26.00 -6.98
N GLY A 396 10.99 24.83 -6.42
CA GLY A 396 11.55 24.69 -5.07
C GLY A 396 10.54 24.92 -3.94
N SER A 397 9.25 25.03 -4.25
CA SER A 397 8.20 25.05 -3.23
C SER A 397 8.07 23.69 -2.53
N THR A 398 7.59 23.72 -1.29
CA THR A 398 7.54 22.55 -0.42
C THR A 398 6.25 21.76 -0.62
N ASP A 399 6.14 20.98 -1.69
CA ASP A 399 5.07 19.97 -1.81
C ASP A 399 5.54 18.65 -1.21
N HIS A 400 4.97 18.27 -0.07
CA HIS A 400 5.26 16.99 0.57
C HIS A 400 4.19 15.97 0.18
N SER A 401 4.61 14.88 -0.45
CA SER A 401 3.72 13.81 -0.90
C SER A 401 4.46 12.47 -0.93
N SER A 402 3.79 11.38 -0.51
CA SER A 402 4.29 10.02 -0.70
C SER A 402 3.97 9.44 -2.09
N GLU A 403 3.32 10.22 -2.96
CA GLU A 403 2.75 9.74 -4.22
C GLU A 403 3.07 10.65 -5.42
N GLY A 404 4.08 11.51 -5.27
CA GLY A 404 4.45 12.48 -6.30
C GLY A 404 3.50 13.67 -6.38
N ILE A 405 3.55 14.39 -7.51
CA ILE A 405 2.77 15.60 -7.75
C ILE A 405 1.46 15.25 -8.45
N TYR A 406 0.31 15.65 -7.89
CA TYR A 406 -1.01 15.38 -8.50
C TYR A 406 -1.52 16.50 -9.42
N THR A 407 -1.07 17.74 -9.19
CA THR A 407 -1.53 18.92 -9.91
C THR A 407 -1.37 18.76 -11.42
N TRP A 408 -2.39 19.16 -12.20
CA TRP A 408 -2.37 19.14 -13.68
C TRP A 408 -2.26 17.74 -14.29
N SER A 409 -3.23 16.87 -13.99
CA SER A 409 -3.34 15.57 -14.66
C SER A 409 -3.92 15.75 -16.06
N PRO A 410 -3.39 15.06 -17.10
CA PRO A 410 -4.00 15.01 -18.43
C PRO A 410 -5.48 14.63 -18.44
N ARG A 411 -5.95 13.83 -17.47
CA ARG A 411 -7.37 13.44 -17.32
C ARG A 411 -8.30 14.62 -17.12
N GLN A 412 -7.78 15.75 -16.63
CA GLN A 412 -8.59 16.95 -16.41
C GLN A 412 -9.07 17.59 -17.73
N LEU A 413 -8.50 17.22 -18.89
CA LEU A 413 -9.06 17.54 -20.20
C LEU A 413 -10.43 16.91 -20.45
N GLY A 414 -10.80 15.88 -19.66
CA GLY A 414 -12.05 15.15 -19.77
C GLY A 414 -11.81 13.73 -20.28
N ASP A 415 -12.20 12.73 -19.49
CA ASP A 415 -12.06 11.33 -19.86
C ASP A 415 -12.82 10.98 -21.17
N ALA A 416 -13.99 11.61 -21.39
CA ALA A 416 -14.76 11.44 -22.63
C ALA A 416 -14.03 11.99 -23.86
N TYR A 417 -13.40 13.17 -23.75
CA TYR A 417 -12.54 13.74 -24.80
C TYR A 417 -11.36 12.82 -25.11
N LEU A 418 -10.66 12.35 -24.07
CA LEU A 418 -9.52 11.44 -24.27
C LEU A 418 -9.96 10.18 -25.01
N ARG A 419 -11.08 9.57 -24.63
CA ARG A 419 -11.62 8.39 -25.32
C ARG A 419 -12.13 8.66 -26.74
N GLY A 420 -12.29 9.93 -27.14
CA GLY A 420 -12.85 10.33 -28.43
C GLY A 420 -14.39 10.31 -28.47
N GLU A 421 -15.03 10.31 -27.30
CA GLU A 421 -16.48 10.44 -27.14
C GLU A 421 -16.94 11.90 -27.27
N ASP A 422 -16.06 12.84 -26.89
CA ASP A 422 -16.25 14.28 -27.06
C ASP A 422 -15.20 14.86 -28.03
N GLU A 423 -15.61 15.84 -28.84
CA GLU A 423 -14.71 16.51 -29.79
C GLU A 423 -13.84 17.60 -29.15
N LEU A 424 -14.32 18.21 -28.05
CA LEU A 424 -13.70 19.37 -27.44
C LEU A 424 -13.03 19.01 -26.11
N PRO A 425 -11.74 19.36 -25.91
CA PRO A 425 -11.11 19.23 -24.61
C PRO A 425 -11.63 20.29 -23.63
N ASN A 426 -11.38 20.08 -22.33
CA ASN A 426 -11.52 21.09 -21.28
C ASN A 426 -10.16 21.72 -20.91
N PRO A 427 -9.63 22.69 -21.68
CA PRO A 427 -8.35 23.33 -21.37
C PRO A 427 -8.43 24.26 -20.15
N ASP A 428 -9.63 24.69 -19.75
CA ASP A 428 -9.81 25.52 -18.55
C ASP A 428 -9.39 24.81 -17.26
N ALA A 429 -9.29 23.48 -17.29
CA ALA A 429 -8.69 22.69 -16.23
C ALA A 429 -7.25 23.10 -15.88
N PHE A 430 -6.51 23.68 -16.84
CA PHE A 430 -5.13 24.15 -16.67
C PHE A 430 -5.05 25.67 -16.54
N SER A 431 -6.16 26.33 -16.21
CA SER A 431 -6.21 27.80 -16.04
C SER A 431 -5.66 28.30 -14.71
N THR A 432 -5.44 27.41 -13.73
CA THR A 432 -4.91 27.72 -12.40
C THR A 432 -3.88 26.69 -11.97
N ILE A 433 -2.86 27.14 -11.25
CA ILE A 433 -1.86 26.28 -10.59
C ILE A 433 -1.51 26.91 -9.24
N ARG A 434 -0.93 26.15 -8.33
CA ARG A 434 -0.51 26.66 -7.01
C ARG A 434 0.48 27.81 -7.16
N GLN A 435 0.45 28.75 -6.22
CA GLN A 435 1.41 29.85 -6.20
C GLN A 435 2.84 29.32 -6.13
N GLY A 436 3.73 29.92 -6.92
CA GLY A 436 5.13 29.52 -7.05
C GLY A 436 5.32 28.28 -7.91
N TRP A 437 4.29 27.79 -8.60
CA TRP A 437 4.42 26.64 -9.49
C TRP A 437 4.28 27.08 -10.94
N ARG A 438 4.90 26.28 -11.81
CA ARG A 438 4.75 26.38 -13.24
C ARG A 438 4.19 25.08 -13.79
N GLY A 439 3.32 25.18 -14.77
CA GLY A 439 2.88 24.04 -15.54
C GLY A 439 2.82 24.37 -17.03
N GLU A 440 3.02 23.34 -17.84
CA GLU A 440 2.90 23.38 -19.29
C GLU A 440 2.12 22.15 -19.75
N TYR A 441 1.39 22.26 -20.86
CA TYR A 441 0.66 21.13 -21.41
C TYR A 441 0.71 21.10 -22.93
N ARG A 442 0.50 19.90 -23.48
CA ARG A 442 0.39 19.63 -24.91
C ARG A 442 -0.69 18.57 -25.13
N HIS A 443 -1.65 18.85 -26.00
CA HIS A 443 -2.69 17.90 -26.40
C HIS A 443 -3.00 17.93 -27.90
N THR A 444 -2.42 18.87 -28.67
CA THR A 444 -2.67 18.99 -30.11
C THR A 444 -1.73 18.14 -30.98
N LYS A 445 -0.68 17.54 -30.38
CA LYS A 445 0.38 16.81 -31.09
C LYS A 445 0.75 15.52 -30.37
N ASN A 446 0.82 14.43 -31.14
CA ASN A 446 1.34 13.15 -30.66
C ASN A 446 2.87 13.10 -30.77
N LEU A 447 3.57 13.36 -29.65
CA LEU A 447 5.03 13.45 -29.60
C LEU A 447 5.57 12.76 -28.35
N ARG A 448 6.87 12.46 -28.34
CA ARG A 448 7.55 12.00 -27.12
C ARG A 448 7.53 13.10 -26.03
N PRO A 449 7.56 12.75 -24.73
CA PRO A 449 7.51 13.72 -23.64
C PRO A 449 8.93 14.25 -23.37
N LYS A 450 9.44 15.08 -24.29
CA LYS A 450 10.80 15.64 -24.18
C LYS A 450 10.77 16.97 -23.44
N LEU A 451 11.76 17.16 -22.56
CA LEU A 451 12.05 18.45 -21.94
C LEU A 451 13.29 19.08 -22.58
N TYR A 452 13.35 20.41 -22.59
CA TYR A 452 14.55 21.17 -22.97
C TYR A 452 14.86 22.25 -21.94
N LEU A 453 16.14 22.59 -21.78
CA LEU A 453 16.55 23.74 -20.97
C LEU A 453 16.50 25.00 -21.84
N SER A 454 15.68 25.97 -21.45
CA SER A 454 15.55 27.23 -22.16
C SER A 454 16.73 28.15 -21.83
N PRO A 455 17.40 28.75 -22.84
CA PRO A 455 18.49 29.71 -22.60
C PRO A 455 17.98 31.10 -22.19
N ILE A 456 16.66 31.35 -22.22
CA ILE A 456 16.07 32.66 -21.92
C ILE A 456 15.93 32.83 -20.40
N ASP A 457 15.47 31.80 -19.72
CA ASP A 457 15.13 31.81 -18.29
C ASP A 457 15.87 30.74 -17.48
N ASN A 458 16.64 29.86 -18.14
CA ASN A 458 17.38 28.75 -17.54
C ASN A 458 16.50 27.72 -16.83
N ASN A 459 15.26 27.54 -17.27
CA ASN A 459 14.35 26.53 -16.75
C ASN A 459 14.11 25.38 -17.74
N LEU A 460 13.65 24.24 -17.24
CA LEU A 460 13.19 23.12 -18.07
C LEU A 460 11.82 23.44 -18.67
N HIS A 461 11.55 23.11 -19.93
CA HIS A 461 10.24 23.29 -20.56
C HIS A 461 9.84 22.05 -21.34
N LEU A 462 8.54 21.83 -21.49
CA LEU A 462 7.95 20.81 -22.32
C LEU A 462 8.11 21.17 -23.80
N LEU A 463 8.85 20.34 -24.53
CA LEU A 463 9.07 20.54 -25.94
C LEU A 463 7.76 20.44 -26.72
N GLY A 464 7.41 21.54 -27.40
CA GLY A 464 6.19 21.62 -28.21
C GLY A 464 4.92 21.78 -27.40
N ALA A 465 5.01 22.33 -26.18
CA ALA A 465 3.85 22.79 -25.40
C ALA A 465 2.90 23.64 -26.24
N ASP A 466 1.60 23.50 -25.97
CA ASP A 466 0.54 24.29 -26.59
C ASP A 466 0.27 25.57 -25.79
N ALA A 467 0.43 25.52 -24.47
CA ALA A 467 0.41 26.67 -23.57
C ALA A 467 1.11 26.35 -22.24
N GLY A 468 1.43 27.40 -21.50
CA GLY A 468 1.98 27.33 -20.14
C GLY A 468 1.36 28.33 -19.17
N LEU A 469 1.52 28.06 -17.87
CA LEU A 469 1.12 28.94 -16.78
C LEU A 469 2.20 28.96 -15.72
N LEU A 470 2.63 30.15 -15.32
CA LEU A 470 3.44 30.36 -14.12
C LEU A 470 2.63 31.22 -13.15
N SER A 471 2.35 30.68 -11.96
CA SER A 471 1.72 31.44 -10.88
C SER A 471 2.81 32.11 -10.05
N LEU A 472 2.92 33.43 -10.18
CA LEU A 472 3.85 34.27 -9.41
C LEU A 472 3.24 34.63 -8.05
N GLU A 473 4.04 35.31 -7.21
CA GLU A 473 3.57 35.86 -5.95
C GLU A 473 2.46 36.91 -6.15
N ASN A 474 1.62 37.09 -5.13
CA ASN A 474 0.52 38.07 -5.10
C ASN A 474 -0.59 37.84 -6.14
N GLY A 475 -0.77 36.60 -6.60
CA GLY A 475 -1.84 36.23 -7.55
C GLY A 475 -1.57 36.69 -8.99
N LEU A 476 -0.35 37.12 -9.30
CA LEU A 476 0.07 37.39 -10.67
C LEU A 476 0.24 36.07 -11.44
N ILE A 477 -0.23 36.05 -12.67
CA ILE A 477 -0.20 34.87 -13.54
C ILE A 477 0.47 35.26 -14.86
N LEU A 478 1.52 34.54 -15.23
CA LEU A 478 2.11 34.60 -16.56
C LEU A 478 1.55 33.45 -17.41
N ARG A 479 1.10 33.75 -18.62
CA ARG A 479 0.62 32.76 -19.61
C ARG A 479 1.61 32.72 -20.77
N GLU A 480 2.02 31.52 -21.15
CA GLU A 480 2.92 31.25 -22.26
C GLU A 480 2.18 30.65 -23.44
#